data_AF-A0A3D9ASX0-F1
#
_entry.id   AF-A0A3D9ASX0-F1
#
_cell.length_a   1.000
_cell.length_b   1.000
_cell.length_c   1.000
_cell.angle_alpha   90.00
_cell.angle_beta   90.00
_cell.angle_gamma   90.00
#
_symmetry.space_group_name_H-M   'P 1'
#
loop_
_entity.id
_entity.type
_entity.pdbx_description
1 polymer ?
#
loop_
_entity_poly.entity_id
_entity_poly.type
_entity_poly.pdbx_seq_one_letter_code
_entity_poly.pdbx_strand_id
1 'polypeptide(L)'
;MKFLFSVLIILFINSCKKNDKQNIEKRDFIVSKFNDDSKKHFEEAKLKNPQLAEIKEVNLYDYPKGAVNFIFLKDNSVYYYNEQLFSLICGTGLENLKPAKRVLSSDSLKIIKYIEIYNLLKAKSKEEKMKDGRQNLQHLSFAFENDTIKNYNVSKLLQDIDSLGYHSYTVRRMAEFEGNALRKRR
;
A
#
# COMPACT_ATOMS: atom_id res chain seq x y z
N MET A 1 -40.60 -7.24 29.59
CA MET A 1 -39.26 -6.65 29.34
C MET A 1 -38.50 -7.22 28.13
N LYS A 2 -39.00 -8.22 27.40
CA LYS A 2 -38.30 -8.74 26.19
C LYS A 2 -38.53 -7.88 24.93
N PHE A 3 -39.67 -7.21 24.84
CA PHE A 3 -40.05 -6.38 23.68
C PHE A 3 -39.27 -5.05 23.57
N LEU A 4 -38.90 -4.44 24.69
CA LEU A 4 -38.13 -3.19 24.73
C LEU A 4 -36.70 -3.36 24.19
N PHE A 5 -36.09 -4.52 24.43
CA PHE A 5 -34.75 -4.85 23.92
C PHE A 5 -34.73 -5.00 22.39
N SER A 6 -35.81 -5.55 21.81
CA SER A 6 -35.93 -5.73 20.36
C SER A 6 -36.04 -4.39 19.61
N VAL A 7 -36.73 -3.40 20.18
CA VAL A 7 -36.89 -2.07 19.57
C VAL A 7 -35.58 -1.27 19.62
N LEU A 8 -34.80 -1.42 20.69
CA LEU A 8 -33.49 -0.77 20.84
C LEU A 8 -32.48 -1.29 19.80
N ILE A 9 -32.48 -2.59 19.50
CA ILE A 9 -31.60 -3.19 18.48
C ILE A 9 -31.95 -2.68 17.07
N ILE A 10 -33.24 -2.50 16.75
CA ILE A 10 -33.67 -1.99 15.43
C ILE A 10 -33.29 -0.51 15.24
N LEU A 11 -33.32 0.30 16.31
CA LEU A 11 -32.89 1.70 16.27
C LEU A 11 -31.38 1.87 16.01
N PHE A 12 -30.54 0.95 16.50
CA PHE A 12 -29.09 0.97 16.24
C PHE A 12 -28.72 0.59 14.80
N ILE A 13 -29.49 -0.27 14.13
CA ILE A 13 -29.18 -0.72 12.76
C ILE A 13 -29.52 0.37 11.72
N ASN A 14 -30.50 1.24 12.00
CA ASN A 14 -30.93 2.29 11.07
C ASN A 14 -30.15 3.62 11.17
N SER A 15 -29.24 3.78 12.14
CA SER A 15 -28.44 5.01 12.28
C SER A 15 -27.24 5.10 11.33
N CYS A 16 -26.95 4.05 10.56
CA CYS A 16 -25.87 4.03 9.56
C CYS A 16 -26.43 3.91 8.14
N LYS A 17 -27.20 4.90 7.68
CA LYS A 17 -27.31 5.17 6.24
C LYS A 17 -26.45 6.36 5.91
N LYS A 18 -25.18 6.10 5.63
CA LYS A 18 -24.31 7.08 4.99
C LYS A 18 -24.81 7.28 3.57
N ASN A 19 -25.05 8.53 3.20
CA ASN A 19 -25.52 8.91 1.87
C ASN A 19 -24.39 8.67 0.86
N ASP A 20 -24.43 7.54 0.14
CA ASP A 20 -23.47 7.19 -0.91
C ASP A 20 -23.78 7.89 -2.25
N LYS A 21 -23.99 9.21 -2.18
CA LYS A 21 -23.87 10.09 -3.35
C LYS A 21 -22.69 11.03 -3.13
N GLN A 22 -21.50 10.45 -3.05
CA GLN A 22 -20.30 11.24 -3.30
C GLN A 22 -20.20 11.47 -4.80
N ASN A 23 -20.43 12.72 -5.21
CA ASN A 23 -19.88 13.22 -6.47
C ASN A 23 -18.43 12.75 -6.54
N ILE A 24 -18.10 11.97 -7.58
CA ILE A 24 -16.71 11.61 -7.88
C ILE A 24 -16.03 12.89 -8.35
N GLU A 25 -15.63 13.70 -7.38
CA GLU A 25 -14.76 14.84 -7.58
C GLU A 25 -13.47 14.28 -8.17
N LYS A 26 -13.02 14.82 -9.31
CA LYS A 26 -11.71 14.46 -9.86
C LYS A 26 -10.66 14.91 -8.85
N ARG A 27 -10.21 14.00 -7.99
CA ARG A 27 -9.18 14.28 -6.99
C ARG A 27 -7.82 13.98 -7.58
N ASP A 28 -7.04 15.02 -7.79
CA ASP A 28 -5.60 14.88 -7.95
C ASP A 28 -5.04 14.36 -6.62
N PHE A 29 -4.55 13.13 -6.61
CA PHE A 29 -3.93 12.54 -5.41
C PHE A 29 -2.46 12.93 -5.38
N ILE A 30 -2.06 13.68 -4.34
CA ILE A 30 -0.68 14.13 -4.16
C ILE A 30 0.00 13.20 -3.15
N VAL A 31 1.02 12.49 -3.59
CA VAL A 31 1.71 11.45 -2.81
C VAL A 31 2.49 12.03 -1.64
N SER A 32 3.19 13.16 -1.85
CA SER A 32 3.90 13.85 -0.76
C SER A 32 2.93 14.28 0.34
N LYS A 33 1.79 14.85 -0.04
CA LYS A 33 0.75 15.26 0.90
C LYS A 33 0.15 14.08 1.67
N PHE A 34 -0.09 12.94 1.00
CA PHE A 34 -0.55 11.73 1.66
C PHE A 34 0.46 11.23 2.71
N ASN A 35 1.76 11.27 2.39
CA ASN A 35 2.81 10.91 3.34
C ASN A 35 2.84 11.86 4.54
N ASP A 36 2.72 13.17 4.30
CA ASP A 36 2.68 14.18 5.36
C ASP A 36 1.45 13.99 6.27
N ASP A 37 0.27 13.75 5.68
CA ASP A 37 -0.97 13.49 6.40
C ASP A 37 -0.86 12.19 7.23
N SER A 38 -0.24 11.14 6.68
CA SER A 38 0.04 9.91 7.42
C SER A 38 0.97 10.15 8.61
N LYS A 39 2.03 10.96 8.44
CA LYS A 39 2.95 11.33 9.53
C LYS A 39 2.22 12.12 10.61
N LYS A 40 1.39 13.09 10.21
CA LYS A 40 0.56 13.87 11.13
C LYS A 40 -0.39 12.99 11.94
N HIS A 41 -1.10 12.07 11.31
CA HIS A 41 -1.99 11.15 12.00
C HIS A 41 -1.26 10.22 12.97
N PHE A 42 -0.03 9.82 12.64
CA PHE A 42 0.83 9.08 13.55
C PHE A 42 1.19 9.91 14.79
N GLU A 43 1.57 11.19 14.62
CA GLU A 43 1.83 12.10 15.75
C GLU A 43 0.58 12.34 16.61
N GLU A 44 -0.59 12.49 16.00
CA GLU A 44 -1.87 12.60 16.71
C GLU A 44 -2.21 11.33 17.50
N ALA A 45 -1.90 10.15 16.95
CA ALA A 45 -2.07 8.89 17.66
C ALA A 45 -1.12 8.78 18.86
N LYS A 46 0.14 9.23 18.70
CA LYS A 46 1.15 9.30 19.77
C LYS A 46 0.74 10.23 20.92
N LEU A 47 0.11 11.36 20.61
CA LEU A 47 -0.48 12.26 21.61
C LEU A 47 -1.58 11.57 22.44
N LYS A 48 -2.41 10.73 21.81
CA LYS A 48 -3.50 10.00 22.48
C LYS A 48 -3.02 8.77 23.26
N ASN A 49 -1.92 8.16 22.81
CA ASN A 49 -1.29 7.01 23.46
C ASN A 49 0.22 7.28 23.59
N PRO A 50 0.66 7.94 24.67
CA PRO A 50 2.06 8.35 24.84
C PRO A 50 3.07 7.19 24.89
N GLN A 51 2.59 5.97 25.12
CA GLN A 51 3.38 4.73 25.09
C GLN A 51 3.57 4.17 23.68
N LEU A 52 2.95 4.77 22.64
CA LEU A 52 3.27 4.46 21.25
C LEU A 52 4.75 4.77 21.06
N ALA A 53 5.55 3.71 20.96
CA ALA A 53 6.96 3.85 20.63
C ALA A 53 7.08 4.68 19.35
N GLU A 54 7.83 5.76 19.43
CA GLU A 54 8.26 6.49 18.25
C GLU A 54 9.10 5.52 17.44
N ILE A 55 8.53 5.01 16.35
CA ILE A 55 9.29 4.27 15.37
C ILE A 55 10.28 5.29 14.85
N LYS A 56 11.56 5.19 15.25
CA LYS A 56 12.64 6.01 14.69
C LYS A 56 12.40 6.08 13.19
N GLU A 57 12.25 7.28 12.67
CA GLU A 57 12.24 7.51 11.23
C GLU A 57 13.56 6.93 10.74
N VAL A 58 13.50 5.68 10.26
CA VAL A 58 14.64 5.06 9.63
C VAL A 58 14.94 6.02 8.48
N ASN A 59 16.18 6.48 8.34
CA ASN A 59 16.60 7.10 7.10
C ASN A 59 16.48 5.99 6.03
N LEU A 60 15.28 5.87 5.43
CA LEU A 60 14.74 4.63 4.87
C LEU A 60 15.48 4.24 3.59
N TYR A 61 16.47 3.37 3.73
CA TYR A 61 16.74 2.34 2.71
C TYR A 61 15.60 1.30 2.64
N ASP A 62 14.59 1.41 3.52
CA ASP A 62 13.49 0.47 3.74
C ASP A 62 12.10 1.06 3.41
N TYR A 63 11.88 1.60 2.21
CA TYR A 63 10.48 1.85 1.79
C TYR A 63 9.64 0.56 1.96
N PRO A 64 8.37 0.66 2.39
CA PRO A 64 7.52 -0.50 2.66
C PRO A 64 7.60 -1.50 1.51
N LYS A 65 8.12 -2.69 1.82
CA LYS A 65 8.29 -3.77 0.83
C LYS A 65 6.90 -4.28 0.48
N GLY A 66 6.50 -4.12 -0.77
CA GLY A 66 5.40 -4.90 -1.31
C GLY A 66 5.91 -6.28 -1.71
N ALA A 67 5.08 -7.31 -1.55
CA ALA A 67 5.30 -8.59 -2.21
C ALA A 67 5.25 -8.41 -3.74
N VAL A 68 4.39 -7.48 -4.18
CA VAL A 68 4.37 -6.95 -5.54
C VAL A 68 4.51 -5.43 -5.46
N ASN A 69 5.44 -4.89 -6.24
CA ASN A 69 5.74 -3.47 -6.30
C ASN A 69 5.50 -2.96 -7.72
N PHE A 70 4.64 -1.96 -7.89
CA PHE A 70 4.37 -1.30 -9.15
C PHE A 70 5.06 0.06 -9.20
N ILE A 71 5.62 0.42 -10.36
CA ILE A 71 6.23 1.71 -10.62
C ILE A 71 5.53 2.33 -11.82
N PHE A 72 4.89 3.48 -11.61
CA PHE A 72 4.21 4.27 -12.63
C PHE A 72 5.07 5.45 -13.05
N LEU A 73 5.41 5.51 -14.33
CA LEU A 73 6.21 6.59 -14.91
C LEU A 73 5.32 7.68 -15.53
N LYS A 74 5.93 8.83 -15.82
CA LYS A 74 5.21 9.99 -16.38
C LYS A 74 4.60 9.73 -17.76
N ASP A 75 5.17 8.80 -18.51
CA ASP A 75 4.69 8.38 -19.84
C ASP A 75 3.57 7.32 -19.78
N ASN A 76 3.00 7.08 -18.58
CA ASN A 76 2.02 6.03 -18.28
C ASN A 76 2.54 4.59 -18.46
N SER A 77 3.84 4.38 -18.68
CA SER A 77 4.40 3.04 -18.59
C SER A 77 4.34 2.53 -17.15
N VAL A 78 4.04 1.24 -17.01
CA VAL A 78 3.97 0.57 -15.72
C VAL A 78 4.98 -0.55 -15.71
N TYR A 79 5.84 -0.51 -14.69
CA TYR A 79 6.74 -1.60 -14.37
C TYR A 79 6.28 -2.27 -13.09
N TYR A 80 6.60 -3.54 -12.93
CA TYR A 80 6.45 -4.20 -11.65
C TYR A 80 7.60 -5.16 -11.38
N TYR A 81 7.81 -5.44 -10.10
CA TYR A 81 8.73 -6.47 -9.64
C TYR A 81 8.17 -7.11 -8.38
N ASN A 82 8.52 -8.38 -8.16
CA ASN A 82 8.17 -9.08 -6.93
C ASN A 82 9.35 -9.02 -5.98
N GLU A 83 9.07 -9.02 -4.69
CA GLU A 83 10.09 -9.12 -3.66
C GLU A 83 9.69 -10.19 -2.65
N GLN A 84 10.67 -10.94 -2.16
CA GLN A 84 10.41 -11.90 -1.12
C GLN A 84 10.30 -11.16 0.22
N LEU A 85 9.10 -11.18 0.81
CA LEU A 85 8.90 -10.68 2.15
C LEU A 85 9.35 -11.76 3.13
N PHE A 86 10.45 -11.50 3.82
CA PHE A 86 10.87 -12.34 4.94
C PHE A 86 10.11 -11.88 6.18
N SER A 87 9.40 -12.80 6.84
CA SER A 87 8.95 -12.57 8.20
C SER A 87 10.19 -12.58 9.08
N LEU A 88 10.66 -11.40 9.50
CA LEU A 88 11.69 -11.32 10.53
C LEU A 88 11.13 -11.99 11.79
N ILE A 89 11.71 -13.14 12.14
CA ILE A 89 11.41 -13.82 13.39
C ILE A 89 12.03 -12.96 14.48
N CYS A 90 11.20 -12.31 15.30
CA CYS A 90 11.67 -11.53 16.44
C CYS A 90 12.33 -12.46 17.47
N GLY A 91 13.46 -12.04 18.03
CA GLY A 91 14.12 -12.73 19.15
C GLY A 91 15.25 -13.69 18.77
N THR A 92 15.69 -13.68 17.50
CA THR A 92 16.86 -14.46 17.05
C THR A 92 18.12 -13.61 16.85
N GLY A 93 18.09 -12.32 17.21
CA GLY A 93 19.19 -11.38 16.97
C GLY A 93 19.28 -10.86 15.54
N LEU A 94 18.41 -11.31 14.63
CA LEU A 94 18.32 -10.82 13.25
C LEU A 94 17.80 -9.38 13.18
N GLU A 95 17.07 -8.94 14.21
CA GLU A 95 16.63 -7.56 14.42
C GLU A 95 17.79 -6.55 14.50
N ASN A 96 19.01 -7.00 14.80
CA ASN A 96 20.20 -6.15 14.88
C ASN A 96 20.98 -6.06 13.56
N LEU A 97 20.57 -6.81 12.53
CA LEU A 97 21.19 -6.69 11.21
C LEU A 97 20.85 -5.33 10.61
N LYS A 98 21.90 -4.55 10.29
CA LYS A 98 21.72 -3.33 9.52
C LYS A 98 21.08 -3.71 8.18
N PRO A 99 19.96 -3.09 7.79
CA PRO A 99 19.33 -3.38 6.51
C PRO A 99 20.33 -3.07 5.40
N ALA A 100 20.61 -4.06 4.56
CA ALA A 100 21.47 -3.88 3.40
C ALA A 100 20.84 -2.86 2.45
N LYS A 101 21.66 -2.00 1.85
CA LYS A 101 21.20 -1.04 0.83
C LYS A 101 20.49 -1.82 -0.28
N ARG A 102 19.23 -1.49 -0.54
CA ARG A 102 18.43 -2.16 -1.56
C ARG A 102 19.04 -1.93 -2.94
N VAL A 103 19.16 -3.02 -3.70
CA VAL A 103 19.57 -3.01 -5.10
C VAL A 103 18.51 -3.77 -5.88
N LEU A 104 18.00 -3.13 -6.93
CA LEU A 104 17.08 -3.77 -7.87
C LEU A 104 17.82 -3.96 -9.19
N SER A 105 17.85 -5.20 -9.69
CA SER A 105 18.36 -5.48 -11.02
C SER A 105 17.35 -5.00 -12.07
N SER A 106 17.83 -4.41 -13.17
CA SER A 106 17.01 -4.01 -14.33
C SER A 106 16.22 -5.20 -14.91
N ASP A 107 16.75 -6.40 -14.81
CA ASP A 107 16.16 -7.62 -15.37
C ASP A 107 14.98 -8.14 -14.51
N SER A 108 14.93 -7.74 -13.24
CA SER A 108 13.81 -8.06 -12.35
C SER A 108 12.57 -7.22 -12.65
N LEU A 109 12.73 -6.10 -13.36
CA LEU A 109 11.62 -5.23 -13.76
C LEU A 109 10.89 -5.80 -14.97
N LYS A 110 9.58 -5.97 -14.82
CA LYS A 110 8.69 -6.43 -15.88
C LYS A 110 7.78 -5.28 -16.30
N ILE A 111 7.65 -5.05 -17.60
CA ILE A 111 6.68 -4.11 -18.14
C ILE A 111 5.30 -4.78 -18.11
N ILE A 112 4.28 -4.03 -17.74
CA ILE A 112 2.88 -4.48 -17.74
C ILE A 112 1.98 -3.37 -18.28
N LYS A 113 0.92 -3.74 -19.01
CA LYS A 113 -0.10 -2.75 -19.38
C LYS A 113 -0.97 -2.47 -18.17
N TYR A 114 -1.40 -1.23 -18.01
CA TYR A 114 -2.28 -0.84 -16.90
C TYR A 114 -3.52 -1.75 -16.77
N ILE A 115 -4.16 -2.11 -17.88
CA ILE A 115 -5.35 -2.99 -17.91
C ILE A 115 -5.10 -4.41 -17.39
N GLU A 116 -3.84 -4.87 -17.41
CA GLU A 116 -3.45 -6.21 -16.99
C GLU A 116 -3.19 -6.30 -15.48
N ILE A 117 -3.10 -5.17 -14.77
CA ILE A 117 -2.79 -5.14 -13.33
C ILE A 117 -3.83 -5.92 -12.53
N TYR A 118 -5.12 -5.75 -12.82
CA TYR A 118 -6.19 -6.49 -12.13
C TYR A 118 -6.05 -8.00 -12.32
N ASN A 119 -5.78 -8.44 -13.55
CA ASN A 119 -5.60 -9.86 -13.86
C ASN A 119 -4.36 -10.42 -13.17
N LEU A 120 -3.26 -9.65 -13.15
CA LEU A 120 -2.05 -10.01 -12.42
C LEU A 120 -2.36 -10.17 -10.93
N LEU A 121 -3.00 -9.19 -10.29
CA LEU A 121 -3.34 -9.23 -8.87
C LEU A 121 -4.29 -10.39 -8.53
N LYS A 122 -5.29 -10.65 -9.38
CA LYS A 122 -6.21 -11.78 -9.21
C LYS A 122 -5.53 -13.14 -9.38
N ALA A 123 -4.51 -13.23 -10.23
CA ALA A 123 -3.69 -14.44 -10.35
C ALA A 123 -2.77 -14.59 -9.13
N LYS A 124 -2.13 -13.50 -8.71
CA LYS A 124 -1.24 -13.44 -7.54
C LYS A 124 -1.96 -13.82 -6.25
N SER A 125 -3.18 -13.38 -6.03
CA SER A 125 -3.93 -13.68 -4.81
C SER A 125 -4.21 -15.17 -4.58
N LYS A 126 -4.09 -15.99 -5.64
CA LYS A 126 -4.21 -17.46 -5.56
C LYS A 126 -2.89 -18.16 -5.25
N GLU A 127 -1.76 -17.45 -5.32
CA GLU A 127 -0.44 -18.02 -5.04
C GLU A 127 -0.24 -18.09 -3.51
N GLU A 128 0.13 -19.26 -2.96
CA GLU A 128 0.28 -19.41 -1.50
C GLU A 128 1.36 -18.48 -0.92
N LYS A 129 2.43 -18.22 -1.68
CA LYS A 129 3.49 -17.28 -1.31
C LYS A 129 3.02 -15.82 -1.21
N MET A 130 1.84 -15.49 -1.73
CA MET A 130 1.22 -14.17 -1.61
C MET A 130 0.40 -14.03 -0.34
N LYS A 131 0.34 -15.06 0.50
CA LYS A 131 -0.31 -15.01 1.79
C LYS A 131 0.70 -14.94 2.93
N ASP A 132 0.32 -14.31 4.02
CA ASP A 132 1.07 -14.34 5.28
C ASP A 132 0.69 -15.60 6.11
N GLY A 133 1.31 -15.75 7.29
CA GLY A 133 1.00 -16.86 8.19
C GLY A 133 -0.44 -16.89 8.72
N ARG A 134 -1.22 -15.81 8.52
CA ARG A 134 -2.64 -15.69 8.87
C ARG A 134 -3.56 -15.79 7.65
N GLN A 135 -3.02 -16.21 6.50
CA GLN A 135 -3.73 -16.32 5.22
C GLN A 135 -4.20 -14.98 4.62
N ASN A 136 -3.72 -13.83 5.12
CA ASN A 136 -4.01 -12.54 4.50
C ASN A 136 -3.08 -12.30 3.31
N LEU A 137 -3.57 -11.59 2.30
CA LEU A 137 -2.74 -11.20 1.17
C LEU A 137 -1.63 -10.23 1.61
N GLN A 138 -0.43 -10.50 1.12
CA GLN A 138 0.76 -9.70 1.40
C GLN A 138 0.65 -8.29 0.82
N HIS A 139 1.40 -7.38 1.44
CA HIS A 139 1.41 -5.95 1.15
C HIS A 139 1.71 -5.63 -0.32
N LEU A 140 1.05 -4.60 -0.87
CA LEU A 140 1.35 -4.06 -2.20
C LEU A 140 2.05 -2.70 -2.11
N SER A 141 2.97 -2.42 -3.03
CA SER A 141 3.60 -1.10 -3.13
C SER A 141 3.27 -0.45 -4.47
N PHE A 142 2.82 0.80 -4.45
CA PHE A 142 2.55 1.61 -5.64
C PHE A 142 3.46 2.85 -5.61
N ALA A 143 4.45 2.87 -6.50
CA ALA A 143 5.46 3.91 -6.61
C ALA A 143 5.19 4.82 -7.82
N PHE A 144 5.36 6.12 -7.63
CA PHE A 144 5.13 7.12 -8.68
C PHE A 144 6.36 7.97 -8.95
N GLU A 145 6.69 8.17 -10.23
CA GLU A 145 7.77 9.08 -10.63
C GLU A 145 7.44 10.55 -10.31
N ASN A 146 6.16 10.92 -10.36
CA ASN A 146 5.67 12.25 -9.99
C ASN A 146 4.93 12.22 -8.65
N ASP A 147 4.96 13.36 -7.94
CA ASP A 147 4.24 13.53 -6.67
C ASP A 147 2.72 13.62 -6.85
N THR A 148 2.18 13.54 -8.07
CA THR A 148 0.74 13.59 -8.34
C THR A 148 0.29 12.42 -9.20
N ILE A 149 -0.73 11.70 -8.74
CA ILE A 149 -1.48 10.74 -9.52
C ILE A 149 -2.58 11.50 -10.27
N LYS A 150 -2.25 11.96 -11.47
CA LYS A 150 -3.22 12.64 -12.37
C LYS A 150 -4.08 11.64 -13.17
N ASN A 151 -3.76 10.35 -13.06
CA ASN A 151 -4.42 9.32 -13.84
C ASN A 151 -5.61 8.75 -13.04
N TYR A 152 -6.83 9.07 -13.48
CA TYR A 152 -8.07 8.57 -12.88
C TYR A 152 -8.08 7.06 -12.71
N ASN A 153 -7.53 6.32 -13.69
CA ASN A 153 -7.50 4.88 -13.63
C ASN A 153 -6.66 4.41 -12.43
N VAL A 154 -5.52 5.03 -12.15
CA VAL A 154 -4.71 4.69 -10.98
C VAL A 154 -5.47 4.96 -9.67
N SER A 155 -6.17 6.09 -9.56
CA SER A 155 -7.00 6.37 -8.38
C SER A 155 -8.08 5.31 -8.19
N LYS A 156 -8.74 4.90 -9.29
CA LYS A 156 -9.73 3.81 -9.27
C LYS A 156 -9.10 2.47 -8.87
N LEU A 157 -7.92 2.13 -9.40
CA LEU A 157 -7.16 0.94 -8.99
C LEU A 157 -6.93 0.91 -7.49
N LEU A 158 -6.48 2.02 -6.91
CA LEU A 158 -6.23 2.10 -5.47
C LEU A 158 -7.51 1.97 -4.63
N GLN A 159 -8.69 2.29 -5.18
CA GLN A 159 -9.98 2.03 -4.53
C GLN A 159 -10.42 0.57 -4.70
N ASP A 160 -10.17 -0.01 -5.87
CA ASP A 160 -10.66 -1.34 -6.22
C ASP A 160 -9.79 -2.47 -5.63
N ILE A 161 -8.53 -2.23 -5.26
CA ILE A 161 -7.64 -3.29 -4.71
C ILE A 161 -8.17 -3.93 -3.41
N ASP A 162 -8.88 -3.20 -2.57
CA ASP A 162 -9.52 -3.75 -1.37
C ASP A 162 -10.58 -4.81 -1.74
N SER A 163 -11.32 -4.59 -2.84
CA SER A 163 -12.31 -5.56 -3.35
C SER A 163 -11.68 -6.85 -3.87
N LEU A 164 -10.37 -6.83 -4.17
CA LEU A 164 -9.57 -7.99 -4.57
C LEU A 164 -9.01 -8.75 -3.35
N GLY A 165 -9.28 -8.28 -2.13
CA GLY A 165 -8.78 -8.85 -0.87
C GLY A 165 -7.44 -8.30 -0.39
N TYR A 166 -6.89 -7.28 -1.07
CA TYR A 166 -5.62 -6.65 -0.67
C TYR A 166 -5.86 -5.49 0.29
N HIS A 167 -5.84 -5.79 1.59
CA HIS A 167 -6.12 -4.82 2.67
C HIS A 167 -4.89 -4.06 3.17
N SER A 168 -3.73 -4.30 2.56
CA SER A 168 -2.47 -3.67 2.96
C SER A 168 -1.74 -3.19 1.72
N TYR A 169 -1.63 -1.88 1.56
CA TYR A 169 -0.89 -1.27 0.47
C TYR A 169 -0.28 0.07 0.87
N THR A 170 0.77 0.48 0.16
CA THR A 170 1.37 1.81 0.30
C THR A 170 1.44 2.50 -1.04
N VAL A 171 1.13 3.79 -1.03
CA VAL A 171 1.34 4.70 -2.16
C VAL A 171 2.49 5.60 -1.80
N ARG A 172 3.53 5.65 -2.65
CA ARG A 172 4.77 6.38 -2.36
C ARG A 172 5.42 6.96 -3.61
N ARG A 173 6.38 7.84 -3.38
CA ARG A 173 7.29 8.29 -4.43
C ARG A 173 8.23 7.14 -4.83
N MET A 174 8.62 7.12 -6.10
CA MET A 174 9.65 6.21 -6.60
C MET A 174 10.95 6.37 -5.80
N ALA A 175 11.49 5.25 -5.35
CA ALA A 175 12.73 5.22 -4.61
C ALA A 175 13.93 5.34 -5.55
N GLU A 176 15.06 5.81 -5.03
CA GLU A 176 16.27 6.01 -5.83
C GLU A 176 16.76 4.72 -6.50
N PHE A 177 16.72 3.59 -5.79
CA PHE A 177 17.17 2.30 -6.32
C PHE A 177 16.29 1.80 -7.48
N GLU A 178 14.98 2.10 -7.46
CA GLU A 178 14.05 1.80 -8.56
C GLU A 178 14.37 2.67 -9.77
N GLY A 179 14.58 3.97 -9.55
CA GLY A 179 15.00 4.89 -10.59
C GLY A 179 16.33 4.50 -11.23
N ASN A 180 17.29 4.04 -10.43
CA ASN A 180 18.58 3.55 -10.92
C ASN A 180 18.44 2.27 -11.76
N ALA A 181 17.57 1.33 -11.36
CA ALA A 181 17.28 0.13 -12.12
C ALA A 181 16.62 0.43 -13.48
N LEU A 182 15.71 1.41 -13.51
CA LEU A 182 15.04 1.85 -14.74
C LEU A 182 16.00 2.55 -15.72
N ARG A 183 16.93 3.37 -15.22
CA ARG A 183 17.93 4.06 -16.05
C ARG A 183 18.87 3.10 -16.77
N LYS A 184 19.28 2.00 -16.12
CA LYS A 184 20.18 0.99 -16.71
C LYS A 184 19.55 0.20 -17.86
N ARG A 185 18.23 0.27 -18.03
CA ARG A 185 17.48 -0.42 -19.09
C ARG A 185 17.32 0.43 -20.36
N ARG A 186 17.45 1.76 -20.24
CA ARG A 186 17.38 2.71 -21.36
C ARG A 186 18.75 2.82 -22.02
#